data_AF-A0A533RYU2-F1
#
_entry.id   AF-A0A533RYU2-F1
#
_cell.length_a   1.000
_cell.length_b   1.000
_cell.length_c   1.000
_cell.angle_alpha   90.00
_cell.angle_beta   90.00
_cell.angle_gamma   90.00
#
_symmetry.space_group_name_H-M   'P 1'
#
loop_
_entity.id
_entity.type
_entity.pdbx_description
1 polymer ?
#
loop_
_entity_poly.entity_id
_entity_poly.type
_entity_poly.pdbx_seq_one_letter_code
_entity_poly.pdbx_strand_id
1 'polypeptide(L)'
;MVVLSRQNLPILKGNGTPPAEGTRKGAYILSREKGPRLDLILMATGSEVQLIRLAQDALAAANIAARVVSMPSWELFREQPAEYRDAVLPPEVTARLAVEAGSSFGWREWTGDRGAVIALDRFGASAPAGELFKQFGFTVETVVTMARKLVAAQCP
;
A
#
# COMPACT_ATOMS: atom_id res chain seq x y z
N MET A 1 -18.10 0.73 11.24
CA MET A 1 -17.05 1.00 12.25
C MET A 1 -16.04 1.97 11.64
N VAL A 2 -15.45 2.86 12.44
CA VAL A 2 -14.42 3.80 11.97
C VAL A 2 -13.17 3.59 12.83
N VAL A 3 -12.02 3.39 12.19
CA VAL A 3 -10.73 3.21 12.86
C VAL A 3 -9.91 4.47 12.67
N LEU A 4 -9.49 5.11 13.77
CA LEU A 4 -8.84 6.42 13.77
C LEU A 4 -7.47 6.36 14.44
N SER A 5 -6.52 7.14 13.94
CA SER A 5 -5.19 7.28 14.53
C SER A 5 -5.21 8.19 15.76
N ARG A 6 -4.28 7.97 16.69
CA ARG A 6 -4.01 8.90 17.79
C ARG A 6 -3.11 10.05 17.35
N GLN A 7 -2.16 9.75 16.48
CA GLN A 7 -1.16 10.68 15.96
C GLN A 7 -1.70 11.49 14.77
N ASN A 8 -1.07 12.64 14.54
CA ASN A 8 -1.35 13.48 13.38
C ASN A 8 -0.97 12.76 12.08
N LEU A 9 -1.82 12.91 11.06
CA LEU A 9 -1.57 12.41 9.71
C LEU A 9 -1.53 13.58 8.71
N PRO A 10 -0.64 13.53 7.73
CA PRO A 10 -0.57 14.57 6.70
C PRO A 10 -1.77 14.48 5.75
N ILE A 11 -2.12 15.61 5.15
CA ILE A 11 -3.07 15.64 4.04
C ILE A 11 -2.35 15.13 2.79
N LEU A 12 -2.69 13.91 2.37
CA LEU A 12 -2.09 13.30 1.20
C LEU A 12 -2.74 13.82 -0.08
N LYS A 13 -1.92 14.37 -0.96
CA LYS A 13 -2.29 14.72 -2.33
C LYS A 13 -1.70 13.69 -3.29
N GLY A 14 -2.45 13.37 -4.33
CA GLY A 14 -2.01 12.50 -5.40
C GLY A 14 -2.64 12.89 -6.73
N ASN A 15 -2.20 12.25 -7.81
CA ASN A 15 -2.67 12.46 -9.17
C ASN A 15 -3.67 11.38 -9.63
N GLY A 16 -4.16 10.56 -8.69
CA GLY A 16 -5.17 9.55 -8.92
C GLY A 16 -6.59 10.04 -8.63
N THR A 17 -7.43 9.14 -8.12
CA THR A 17 -8.81 9.46 -7.75
C THR A 17 -8.83 10.39 -6.53
N PRO A 18 -9.64 11.47 -6.55
CA PRO A 18 -9.80 12.32 -5.39
C PRO A 18 -10.23 11.52 -4.16
N PRO A 19 -9.60 11.71 -2.99
CA PRO A 19 -9.89 10.90 -1.79
C PRO A 19 -11.36 10.86 -1.40
N ALA A 20 -12.09 11.97 -1.55
CA ALA A 20 -13.52 12.04 -1.21
C ALA A 20 -14.39 11.10 -2.06
N GLU A 21 -14.05 10.93 -3.34
CA GLU A 21 -14.75 10.00 -4.23
C GLU A 21 -14.24 8.57 -4.02
N GLY A 22 -12.91 8.40 -3.95
CA GLY A 22 -12.28 7.10 -3.84
C GLY A 22 -12.61 6.35 -2.54
N THR A 23 -12.73 7.08 -1.43
CA THR A 23 -13.08 6.46 -0.13
C THR A 23 -14.43 5.75 -0.16
N ARG A 24 -15.40 6.26 -0.94
CA ARG A 24 -16.72 5.62 -1.11
C ARG A 24 -16.65 4.28 -1.84
N LYS A 25 -15.58 4.05 -2.62
CA LYS A 25 -15.34 2.82 -3.39
C LYS A 25 -14.48 1.81 -2.61
N GLY A 26 -14.12 2.10 -1.36
CA GLY A 26 -13.37 1.21 -0.48
C GLY A 26 -11.86 1.18 -0.73
N ALA A 27 -11.43 1.07 -1.99
CA ALA A 27 -10.04 1.23 -2.40
C ALA A 27 -9.92 2.00 -3.71
N TYR A 28 -8.88 2.81 -3.83
CA TYR A 28 -8.68 3.65 -5.00
C TYR A 28 -7.21 4.00 -5.22
N ILE A 29 -6.88 4.36 -6.46
CA ILE A 29 -5.55 4.83 -6.83
C ILE A 29 -5.37 6.23 -6.25
N LEU A 30 -4.54 6.37 -5.22
CA LEU A 30 -4.19 7.68 -4.66
C LEU A 30 -3.16 8.37 -5.55
N SER A 31 -2.13 7.63 -5.97
CA SER A 31 -1.06 8.14 -6.83
C SER A 31 -0.75 7.12 -7.92
N ARG A 32 -0.82 7.55 -9.18
CA ARG A 32 -0.46 6.75 -10.34
C ARG A 32 1.06 6.61 -10.44
N GLU A 33 1.45 5.50 -11.03
CA GLU A 33 2.81 5.20 -11.46
C GLU A 33 3.38 6.29 -12.38
N LYS A 34 4.70 6.47 -12.30
CA LYS A 34 5.43 7.39 -13.17
C LYS A 34 6.01 6.58 -14.33
N GLY A 35 5.60 6.90 -15.56
CA GLY A 35 6.03 6.22 -16.77
C GLY A 35 4.93 5.36 -17.41
N PRO A 36 5.23 4.66 -18.53
CA PRO A 36 4.23 3.93 -19.31
C PRO A 36 3.94 2.51 -18.78
N ARG A 37 4.75 2.02 -17.84
CA ARG A 37 4.64 0.66 -17.29
C ARG A 37 4.20 0.70 -15.83
N LEU A 38 3.53 -0.36 -15.38
CA LEU A 38 3.20 -0.57 -13.98
C LEU A 38 3.95 -1.81 -13.48
N ASP A 39 5.01 -1.58 -12.71
CA ASP A 39 5.89 -2.64 -12.22
C ASP A 39 5.42 -3.21 -10.88
N LEU A 40 4.75 -2.40 -10.07
CA LEU A 40 4.43 -2.70 -8.68
C LEU A 40 3.20 -1.93 -8.21
N ILE A 41 2.37 -2.57 -7.39
CA ILE A 41 1.28 -1.92 -6.66
C ILE A 41 1.61 -1.92 -5.17
N LEU A 42 1.65 -0.73 -4.58
CA LEU A 42 1.75 -0.51 -3.14
C LEU A 42 0.34 -0.25 -2.58
N MET A 43 -0.06 -1.02 -1.58
CA MET A 43 -1.36 -0.91 -0.91
C MET A 43 -1.14 -0.62 0.56
N ALA A 44 -1.92 0.28 1.13
CA ALA A 44 -1.91 0.54 2.57
C ALA A 44 -3.26 1.09 3.04
N THR A 45 -3.43 1.10 4.36
CA THR A 45 -4.57 1.70 5.04
C THR A 45 -4.09 2.74 6.05
N GLY A 46 -4.98 3.66 6.43
CA GLY A 46 -4.75 4.61 7.52
C GLY A 46 -3.42 5.34 7.49
N SER A 47 -2.62 5.19 8.55
CA SER A 47 -1.37 5.91 8.76
C SER A 47 -0.23 5.47 7.85
N GLU A 48 -0.30 4.27 7.27
CA GLU A 48 0.77 3.71 6.44
C GLU A 48 0.69 4.20 4.98
N VAL A 49 -0.42 4.83 4.58
CA VAL A 49 -0.57 5.40 3.23
C VAL A 49 0.49 6.47 2.94
N GLN A 50 0.86 7.27 3.95
CA GLN A 50 1.93 8.26 3.81
C GLN A 50 3.29 7.60 3.54
N LEU A 51 3.52 6.42 4.14
CA LEU A 51 4.78 5.70 4.05
C LEU A 51 4.98 5.16 2.64
N ILE A 52 3.96 4.51 2.08
CA ILE A 52 4.02 3.98 0.71
C ILE A 52 4.06 5.11 -0.33
N ARG A 53 3.47 6.29 -0.03
CA ARG A 53 3.57 7.45 -0.90
C ARG A 53 5.00 7.99 -0.99
N LEU A 54 5.73 8.03 0.12
CA LEU A 54 7.15 8.40 0.13
C LEU A 54 8.01 7.33 -0.55
N ALA A 55 7.70 6.05 -0.32
CA ALA A 55 8.38 4.94 -0.99
C ALA A 55 8.20 4.98 -2.52
N GLN A 56 7.04 5.40 -3.02
CA GLN A 56 6.79 5.59 -4.46
C GLN A 56 7.81 6.55 -5.09
N ASP A 57 8.12 7.67 -4.43
CA ASP A 57 9.09 8.65 -4.97
C ASP A 57 10.51 8.08 -4.99
N ALA A 58 10.90 7.35 -3.94
CA ALA A 58 12.19 6.66 -3.89
C ALA A 58 12.32 5.53 -4.94
N LEU A 59 11.23 4.81 -5.21
CA LEU A 59 11.18 3.77 -6.25
C LEU A 59 11.26 4.37 -7.65
N ALA A 60 10.60 5.50 -7.89
CA ALA A 60 10.68 6.20 -9.17
C ALA A 60 12.11 6.68 -9.46
N ALA A 61 12.85 7.13 -8.45
CA ALA A 61 14.27 7.47 -8.61
C ALA A 61 15.15 6.27 -8.99
N ALA A 62 14.67 5.04 -8.72
CA ALA A 62 15.31 3.79 -9.12
C ALA A 62 14.68 3.19 -10.40
N ASN A 63 13.91 3.98 -11.16
CA ASN A 63 13.24 3.57 -12.39
C ASN A 63 12.24 2.39 -12.22
N ILE A 64 11.64 2.29 -11.04
CA ILE A 64 10.55 1.34 -10.74
C ILE A 64 9.24 2.11 -10.70
N ALA A 65 8.33 1.77 -11.60
CA ALA A 65 7.05 2.42 -11.73
C ALA A 65 6.03 1.78 -10.77
N ALA A 66 5.86 2.41 -9.60
CA ALA A 66 4.95 1.93 -8.56
C ALA A 66 3.65 2.75 -8.51
N ARG A 67 2.51 2.06 -8.38
CA ARG A 67 1.20 2.66 -8.09
C ARG A 67 0.92 2.65 -6.59
N VAL A 68 0.30 3.71 -6.07
CA VAL A 68 -0.12 3.80 -4.67
C VAL A 68 -1.63 3.70 -4.58
N VAL A 69 -2.10 2.68 -3.87
CA VAL A 69 -3.51 2.40 -3.62
C VAL A 69 -3.80 2.61 -2.13
N SER A 70 -4.79 3.45 -1.84
CA SER A 70 -5.35 3.63 -0.50
C SER A 70 -6.55 2.70 -0.36
N MET A 71 -6.59 1.86 0.69
CA MET A 71 -7.64 0.85 0.88
C MET A 71 -8.40 1.02 2.22
N PRO A 72 -9.10 2.15 2.45
CA PRO A 72 -9.79 2.41 3.72
C PRO A 72 -10.89 1.40 4.12
N SER A 73 -11.50 0.67 3.17
CA SER A 73 -12.44 -0.41 3.47
C SER A 73 -12.36 -1.52 2.43
N TRP A 74 -12.06 -2.73 2.89
CA TRP A 74 -12.01 -3.92 2.05
C TRP A 74 -13.42 -4.35 1.62
N GLU A 75 -14.40 -4.21 2.51
CA GLU A 75 -15.79 -4.60 2.27
C GLU A 75 -16.39 -3.80 1.12
N LEU A 76 -16.29 -2.47 1.19
CA LEU A 76 -16.78 -1.59 0.12
C LEU A 76 -16.07 -1.86 -1.21
N PHE A 77 -14.78 -2.22 -1.16
CA PHE A 77 -14.03 -2.53 -2.36
C PHE A 77 -14.44 -3.88 -2.97
N ARG A 78 -14.72 -4.90 -2.16
CA ARG A 78 -15.25 -6.20 -2.63
C ARG A 78 -16.60 -6.05 -3.34
N GLU A 79 -17.44 -5.14 -2.88
CA GLU A 79 -18.75 -4.86 -3.48
C GLU A 79 -18.65 -4.15 -4.84
N GLN A 80 -17.47 -3.62 -5.21
CA GLN A 80 -17.31 -2.95 -6.50
C GLN A 80 -17.33 -3.94 -7.67
N PRO A 81 -17.80 -3.50 -8.86
CA PRO A 81 -17.73 -4.30 -10.08
C PRO A 81 -16.31 -4.79 -10.36
N ALA A 82 -16.18 -5.99 -10.96
CA ALA A 82 -14.88 -6.57 -11.31
C ALA A 82 -14.03 -5.60 -12.15
N GLU A 83 -14.63 -4.93 -13.13
CA GLU A 83 -14.00 -3.91 -13.96
C GLU A 83 -13.32 -2.79 -13.13
N TYR A 84 -13.94 -2.36 -12.03
CA TYR A 84 -13.36 -1.36 -11.14
C TYR A 84 -12.21 -1.93 -10.31
N ARG A 85 -12.40 -3.14 -9.77
CA ARG A 85 -11.36 -3.81 -8.99
C ARG A 85 -10.12 -4.07 -9.83
N ASP A 86 -10.29 -4.50 -11.08
CA ASP A 86 -9.22 -4.73 -12.04
C ASP A 86 -8.57 -3.42 -12.50
N ALA A 87 -9.34 -2.33 -12.63
CA ALA A 87 -8.75 -1.02 -12.91
C ALA A 87 -7.82 -0.53 -11.79
N VAL A 88 -8.16 -0.80 -10.52
CA VAL A 88 -7.35 -0.44 -9.35
C VAL A 88 -6.17 -1.41 -9.17
N LEU A 89 -6.46 -2.72 -9.22
CA LEU A 89 -5.53 -3.83 -9.02
C LEU A 89 -5.49 -4.77 -10.24
N PRO A 90 -4.84 -4.34 -11.36
CA PRO A 90 -4.83 -5.15 -12.57
C PRO A 90 -4.26 -6.55 -12.33
N PRO A 91 -4.94 -7.63 -12.78
CA PRO A 91 -4.55 -9.01 -12.51
C PRO A 91 -3.17 -9.37 -13.10
N GLU A 92 -2.77 -8.72 -14.20
CA GLU A 92 -1.46 -8.88 -14.83
C GLU A 92 -0.30 -8.40 -13.94
N VAL A 93 -0.56 -7.47 -13.02
CA VAL A 93 0.45 -6.96 -12.08
C VAL A 93 0.37 -7.75 -10.79
N THR A 94 1.20 -8.77 -10.69
CA THR A 94 1.28 -9.62 -9.49
C THR A 94 2.27 -9.12 -8.44
N ALA A 95 3.06 -8.11 -8.79
CA ALA A 95 3.90 -7.36 -7.87
C ALA A 95 3.01 -6.52 -6.97
N ARG A 96 2.68 -7.03 -5.80
CA ARG A 96 1.78 -6.35 -4.86
C ARG A 96 2.39 -6.36 -3.47
N LEU A 97 2.54 -5.18 -2.87
CA LEU A 97 3.05 -5.01 -1.53
C LEU A 97 2.00 -4.30 -0.67
N ALA A 98 1.49 -4.99 0.34
CA ALA A 98 0.61 -4.41 1.35
C ALA A 98 1.42 -3.92 2.56
N VAL A 99 1.01 -2.80 3.16
CA VAL A 99 1.65 -2.23 4.35
C VAL A 99 0.58 -1.75 5.32
N GLU A 100 0.56 -2.34 6.52
CA GLU A 100 -0.39 -1.98 7.58
C GLU A 100 0.20 -2.28 8.95
N ALA A 101 0.07 -1.35 9.90
CA ALA A 101 0.43 -1.56 11.31
C ALA A 101 -0.63 -2.40 12.05
N GLY A 102 -0.95 -3.57 11.50
CA GLY A 102 -1.93 -4.54 11.97
C GLY A 102 -1.51 -5.96 11.58
N SER A 103 -2.38 -6.95 11.79
CA SER A 103 -2.08 -8.33 11.40
C SER A 103 -2.00 -8.47 9.88
N SER A 104 -1.13 -9.37 9.40
CA SER A 104 -1.08 -9.74 7.99
C SER A 104 -2.31 -10.52 7.52
N PHE A 105 -3.14 -11.00 8.46
CA PHE A 105 -4.30 -11.82 8.16
C PHE A 105 -5.27 -11.11 7.21
N GLY A 106 -5.67 -11.79 6.14
CA GLY A 106 -6.59 -11.28 5.12
C GLY A 106 -5.93 -10.52 3.95
N TRP A 107 -4.74 -9.92 4.14
CA TRP A 107 -4.06 -9.19 3.06
C TRP A 107 -3.72 -10.04 1.83
N ARG A 108 -3.60 -11.36 2.01
CA ARG A 108 -3.36 -12.31 0.91
C ARG A 108 -4.47 -12.29 -0.15
N GLU A 109 -5.70 -11.92 0.21
CA GLU A 109 -6.81 -11.69 -0.72
C GLU A 109 -6.42 -10.67 -1.81
N TRP A 110 -5.67 -9.63 -1.44
CA TRP A 110 -5.32 -8.51 -2.32
C TRP A 110 -3.92 -8.64 -2.92
N THR A 111 -2.96 -9.15 -2.15
CA THR A 111 -1.58 -9.31 -2.62
C THR A 111 -1.39 -10.52 -3.53
N GLY A 112 -2.24 -11.54 -3.39
CA GLY A 112 -2.08 -12.82 -4.08
C GLY A 112 -0.83 -13.58 -3.64
N ASP A 113 -0.50 -14.65 -4.37
CA ASP A 113 0.58 -15.58 -4.01
C ASP A 113 1.99 -15.06 -4.28
N ARG A 114 2.13 -14.12 -5.22
CA ARG A 114 3.41 -13.51 -5.59
C ARG A 114 3.67 -12.15 -4.92
N GLY A 115 2.74 -11.69 -4.08
CA GLY A 115 2.87 -10.45 -3.33
C GLY A 115 3.54 -10.64 -1.97
N ALA A 116 3.70 -9.54 -1.24
CA ALA A 116 4.19 -9.54 0.15
C ALA A 116 3.40 -8.56 1.02
N VAL A 117 3.53 -8.73 2.33
CA VAL A 117 2.85 -7.90 3.34
C VAL A 117 3.88 -7.45 4.37
N ILE A 118 3.91 -6.15 4.67
CA ILE A 118 4.60 -5.58 5.83
C ILE A 118 3.52 -5.33 6.89
N ALA A 119 3.54 -6.15 7.93
CA ALA A 119 2.54 -6.22 8.97
C ALA A 119 3.18 -6.49 10.34
N LEU A 120 2.37 -6.43 11.39
CA LEU A 120 2.75 -6.71 12.77
C LEU A 120 1.97 -7.92 13.31
N ASP A 121 2.53 -9.12 13.16
CA ASP A 121 1.94 -10.39 13.63
C ASP A 121 2.37 -10.79 15.05
N ARG A 122 2.85 -9.83 15.83
CA ARG A 122 3.21 -9.98 17.24
C ARG A 122 2.65 -8.84 18.06
N PHE A 123 2.62 -9.02 19.39
CA PHE A 123 2.23 -7.94 20.28
C PHE A 123 3.18 -6.74 20.18
N GLY A 124 2.64 -5.56 20.47
CA GLY A 124 3.39 -4.32 20.54
C GLY A 124 4.39 -4.28 21.71
N ALA A 125 5.07 -3.15 21.84
CA ALA A 125 6.00 -2.90 22.93
C ALA A 125 5.77 -1.50 23.51
N SER A 126 6.29 -1.26 24.71
CA SER A 126 6.22 0.04 25.38
C SER A 126 7.42 0.89 24.99
N ALA A 127 7.24 1.77 24.00
CA ALA A 127 8.22 2.79 23.61
C ALA A 127 7.52 3.93 22.82
N PRO A 128 8.19 5.07 22.55
CA PRO A 128 7.63 6.11 21.70
C PRO A 128 7.27 5.59 20.30
N ALA A 129 6.14 6.04 19.74
CA ALA A 129 5.62 5.53 18.48
C ALA A 129 6.64 5.57 17.33
N GLY A 130 7.37 6.68 17.17
CA GLY A 130 8.38 6.80 16.11
C GLY A 130 9.52 5.78 16.20
N GLU A 131 9.85 5.32 17.41
CA GLU A 131 10.85 4.29 17.61
C GLU A 131 10.28 2.89 17.32
N LEU A 132 9.05 2.63 17.78
CA LEU A 132 8.34 1.38 17.49
C LEU A 132 8.14 1.16 15.99
N PHE A 133 7.72 2.19 15.25
CA PHE A 133 7.55 2.11 13.80
C PHE A 133 8.85 1.70 13.09
N LYS A 134 10.00 2.24 13.54
CA LYS A 134 11.32 1.85 13.01
C LYS A 134 11.68 0.41 13.37
N GLN A 135 11.53 0.04 14.64
CA GLN A 135 11.85 -1.31 15.11
C GLN A 135 10.95 -2.39 14.50
N PHE A 136 9.72 -2.04 14.14
CA PHE A 136 8.77 -2.94 13.48
C PHE A 136 8.89 -2.93 11.95
N GLY A 137 9.83 -2.18 11.38
CA GLY A 137 10.09 -2.19 9.94
C GLY A 137 9.11 -1.35 9.10
N PHE A 138 8.31 -0.49 9.73
CA PHE A 138 7.48 0.48 9.03
C PHE A 138 8.30 1.72 8.64
N THR A 139 9.29 1.50 7.78
CA THR A 139 10.17 2.55 7.25
C THR A 139 10.16 2.57 5.72
N VAL A 140 10.49 3.72 5.13
CA VAL A 140 10.52 3.89 3.68
C VAL A 140 11.53 2.92 3.06
N GLU A 141 12.67 2.74 3.71
CA GLU A 141 13.75 1.85 3.28
C GLU A 141 13.30 0.39 3.23
N THR A 142 12.53 -0.04 4.23
CA THR A 142 11.98 -1.41 4.29
C THR A 142 10.99 -1.64 3.16
N VAL A 143 10.07 -0.69 2.92
CA VAL A 143 9.11 -0.74 1.81
C VAL A 143 9.84 -0.79 0.47
N VAL A 144 10.81 0.09 0.25
CA VAL A 144 11.61 0.13 -1.00
C VAL A 144 12.40 -1.16 -1.20
N THR A 145 13.00 -1.70 -0.15
CA THR A 145 13.77 -2.95 -0.23
C THR A 145 12.88 -4.14 -0.60
N MET A 146 11.71 -4.27 0.05
CA MET A 146 10.76 -5.34 -0.26
C MET A 146 10.16 -5.19 -1.65
N ALA A 147 9.80 -3.96 -2.04
CA ALA A 147 9.34 -3.61 -3.37
C ALA A 147 10.33 -4.05 -4.47
N ARG A 148 11.62 -3.72 -4.29
CA ARG A 148 12.68 -4.13 -5.24
C ARG A 148 12.80 -5.65 -5.36
N LYS A 149 12.74 -6.36 -4.24
CA LYS A 149 12.77 -7.84 -4.23
C LYS A 149 11.59 -8.44 -5.00
N LEU A 150 10.38 -7.90 -4.79
CA LEU A 150 9.18 -8.36 -5.50
C LEU A 150 9.27 -8.15 -7.01
N VAL A 151 9.76 -6.99 -7.44
CA VAL A 151 9.93 -6.68 -8.87
C VAL A 151 11.00 -7.58 -9.49
N ALA A 152 12.13 -7.79 -8.80
CA ALA A 152 13.19 -8.67 -9.27
C ALA A 152 12.74 -10.14 -9.39
N ALA A 153 11.94 -10.64 -8.43
CA ALA A 153 11.44 -12.01 -8.43
C ALA A 153 10.41 -12.31 -9.53
N GLN A 154 9.89 -11.28 -10.22
CA GLN A 154 8.96 -11.42 -11.33
C GLN A 154 9.63 -11.38 -12.70
N CYS A 155 10.94 -11.11 -12.75
CA CYS A 155 11.72 -11.28 -13.96
C CYS A 155 12.03 -12.78 -14.13
N PRO A 156 11.56 -13.44 -15.21
CA PRO A 156 11.92 -14.83 -15.51
C PRO A 156 13.41 -14.97 -15.85
#